data_AF-A0A2T7EEB7-F1
#
_entry.id   AF-A0A2T7EEB7-F1
#
_cell.length_a   1.000
_cell.length_b   1.000
_cell.length_c   1.000
_cell.angle_alpha   90.00
_cell.angle_beta   90.00
_cell.angle_gamma   90.00
#
_symmetry.space_group_name_H-M   'P 1'
#
loop_
_entity.id
_entity.type
_entity.pdbx_description
1 polymer ?
#
loop_
_entity_poly.entity_id
_entity_poly.type
_entity_poly.pdbx_seq_one_letter_code
_entity_poly.pdbx_strand_id
1 'polypeptide(L)'
;MSISPDKFATGPSKNVQVELCPHPGYFGGLCFRCGKPRDEEDVSGVAFGYIHKGLRLGTSEIDRLRGADLKNLLRERKLVLILDLDHTLINSTKLQDISSAENELGIRTAALKDDPDRSIFTLDSMQMLTKLRPFVHKFLKEASNMFEMYIYTMGDKAYAIEIAKLLDPTNVYFPSKVISNSDCTQRHQKGLDVILGAESVAVILDDTEYVWQKHKENLILMERYHYFASSCRQFGFGVRSLSESMQDERESDGALATVLDVLKRIHAIFFDTAAETDLSSQDVRQVIKAVRKEVLKGCKLVFSRVFPNNARPQEQMMWKMAEHLGAVCSTDVDSTVTHVVAVDLGTEKARWAVGNKKFLVHPRWIEAANFRWHRQPEEDFHVIPPKEKSRDKVNAVCGQKETSKDKEENTVAGEKETSNDRKEENDVADQKETSNDYDGNDVDGQKKDDAKENAVACRFVGTDRGDCFCYPLVQVQDVKFKSGPREISLLT
;
A
#
# COMPACT_ATOMS: atom_id res chain seq x y z
N MET A 1 -68.13 65.22 -9.58
CA MET A 1 -67.43 65.09 -10.88
C MET A 1 -65.97 65.45 -10.60
N SER A 2 -64.90 64.69 -10.84
CA SER A 2 -64.65 63.34 -11.36
C SER A 2 -63.14 63.07 -11.13
N ILE A 3 -62.76 61.83 -10.75
CA ILE A 3 -61.66 60.96 -11.30
C ILE A 3 -60.29 61.65 -11.61
N SER A 4 -59.07 61.20 -11.28
CA SER A 4 -58.41 60.07 -10.58
C SER A 4 -56.91 60.44 -10.42
N PRO A 5 -56.14 59.83 -9.50
CA PRO A 5 -54.69 59.98 -9.45
C PRO A 5 -54.00 58.81 -10.16
N ASP A 6 -53.14 59.08 -11.14
CA ASP A 6 -52.16 58.10 -11.59
C ASP A 6 -50.95 58.74 -12.27
N LYS A 7 -49.81 58.04 -12.19
CA LYS A 7 -48.47 58.30 -12.74
C LYS A 7 -47.40 58.82 -11.76
N PHE A 8 -47.00 57.96 -10.83
CA PHE A 8 -45.58 57.81 -10.51
C PHE A 8 -44.97 56.77 -11.47
N ALA A 9 -44.34 57.25 -12.53
CA ALA A 9 -43.55 56.42 -13.43
C ALA A 9 -42.12 56.33 -12.88
N THR A 10 -41.85 55.34 -12.03
CA THR A 10 -40.50 54.88 -11.74
C THR A 10 -40.06 53.97 -12.88
N GLY A 11 -39.16 54.48 -13.73
CA GLY A 11 -38.57 53.70 -14.81
C GLY A 11 -37.79 52.50 -14.26
N PRO A 12 -37.82 51.32 -14.93
CA PRO A 12 -37.04 50.19 -14.50
C PRO A 12 -35.56 50.45 -14.83
N SER A 13 -34.73 50.45 -13.78
CA SER A 13 -33.28 50.37 -13.91
C SER A 13 -32.93 49.02 -14.57
N LYS A 14 -32.83 49.02 -15.90
CA LYS A 14 -32.33 47.87 -16.66
C LYS A 14 -30.81 47.87 -16.57
N ASN A 15 -30.27 47.17 -15.59
CA ASN A 15 -28.91 46.66 -15.65
C ASN A 15 -28.76 45.45 -14.72
N VAL A 16 -29.07 44.25 -15.23
CA VAL A 16 -28.49 43.00 -14.70
C VAL A 16 -28.37 42.01 -15.87
N GLN A 17 -27.30 42.09 -16.66
CA GLN A 17 -26.76 40.89 -17.28
C GLN A 17 -25.87 40.21 -16.22
N VAL A 18 -26.43 39.23 -15.49
CA VAL A 18 -25.65 38.22 -14.77
C VAL A 18 -25.96 36.89 -15.42
N GLU A 19 -25.35 36.64 -16.56
CA GLU A 19 -25.29 35.28 -17.11
C GLU A 19 -23.89 34.71 -16.88
N LEU A 20 -23.76 33.96 -15.78
CA LEU A 20 -22.76 32.90 -15.59
C LEU A 20 -23.19 32.03 -14.41
N CYS A 21 -23.97 30.99 -14.71
CA CYS A 21 -24.19 29.90 -13.77
C CYS A 21 -24.20 28.55 -14.51
N PRO A 22 -23.05 27.91 -14.67
CA PRO A 22 -22.99 26.47 -14.88
C PRO A 22 -22.47 25.85 -13.58
N HIS A 23 -23.36 25.84 -12.59
CA HIS A 23 -23.25 25.24 -11.25
C HIS A 23 -21.85 24.78 -10.81
N PRO A 24 -21.01 25.67 -10.23
CA PRO A 24 -19.65 25.33 -9.79
C PRO A 24 -19.62 24.27 -8.66
N GLY A 25 -20.76 24.07 -8.01
CA GLY A 25 -20.93 23.05 -7.01
C GLY A 25 -22.21 23.25 -6.21
N TYR A 26 -22.47 22.29 -5.35
CA TYR A 26 -23.71 22.14 -4.61
C TYR A 26 -23.43 21.92 -3.13
N PHE A 27 -24.34 22.40 -2.30
CA PHE A 27 -24.37 22.16 -0.87
C PHE A 27 -25.77 21.73 -0.47
N GLY A 28 -25.90 20.52 0.07
CA GLY A 28 -27.23 19.98 0.43
C GLY A 28 -28.19 19.88 -0.75
N GLY A 29 -27.67 19.69 -1.97
CA GLY A 29 -28.48 19.60 -3.19
C GLY A 29 -28.79 20.94 -3.87
N LEU A 30 -28.38 22.08 -3.32
CA LEU A 30 -28.60 23.40 -3.89
C LEU A 30 -27.29 24.02 -4.40
N CYS A 31 -27.31 24.63 -5.58
CA CYS A 31 -26.15 25.35 -6.12
C CYS A 31 -25.81 26.54 -5.22
N PHE A 32 -24.58 26.61 -4.70
CA PHE A 32 -24.18 27.70 -3.79
C PHE A 32 -24.02 29.07 -4.47
N ARG A 33 -24.10 29.15 -5.81
CA ARG A 33 -24.13 30.42 -6.54
C ARG A 33 -25.53 30.93 -6.87
N CYS A 34 -26.42 30.07 -7.34
CA CYS A 34 -27.73 30.50 -7.87
C CYS A 34 -28.94 29.92 -7.12
N GLY A 35 -28.73 29.05 -6.12
CA GLY A 35 -29.79 28.45 -5.32
C GLY A 35 -30.66 27.42 -6.03
N LYS A 36 -30.42 27.12 -7.31
CA LYS A 36 -31.19 26.11 -8.05
C LYS A 36 -30.85 24.71 -7.52
N PRO A 37 -31.84 23.80 -7.44
CA PRO A 37 -31.59 22.41 -7.10
C PRO A 37 -30.73 21.74 -8.16
N ARG A 38 -30.07 20.66 -7.76
CA ARG A 38 -29.37 19.75 -8.66
C ARG A 38 -30.39 18.92 -9.43
N ASP A 39 -30.32 18.95 -10.75
CA ASP A 39 -31.10 18.04 -11.59
C ASP A 39 -30.57 16.61 -11.43
N GLU A 40 -31.45 15.62 -11.32
CA GLU A 40 -31.06 14.21 -11.08
C GLU A 40 -30.21 13.64 -12.23
N GLU A 41 -30.39 14.17 -13.44
CA GLU A 41 -29.63 13.79 -14.64
C GLU A 41 -28.25 14.49 -14.73
N ASP A 42 -28.00 15.56 -13.95
CA ASP A 42 -26.71 16.25 -13.90
C ASP A 42 -25.81 15.63 -12.81
N VAL A 43 -25.12 14.55 -13.19
CA VAL A 43 -24.23 13.77 -12.32
C VAL A 43 -22.82 14.40 -12.17
N SER A 44 -22.61 15.58 -12.74
CA SER A 44 -21.28 16.20 -12.76
C SER A 44 -20.80 16.61 -11.36
N GLY A 45 -19.52 16.35 -11.07
CA GLY A 45 -18.82 16.81 -9.88
C GLY A 45 -18.46 15.74 -8.84
N VAL A 46 -17.48 16.09 -8.00
CA VAL A 46 -16.88 15.23 -6.97
C VAL A 46 -17.40 15.64 -5.60
N ALA A 47 -17.69 14.66 -4.74
CA ALA A 47 -18.13 14.92 -3.38
C ALA A 47 -16.92 15.21 -2.46
N PHE A 48 -17.01 16.29 -1.69
CA PHE A 48 -16.03 16.68 -0.67
C PHE A 48 -16.63 16.53 0.72
N GLY A 49 -17.23 15.36 0.98
CA GLY A 49 -17.97 15.05 2.21
C GLY A 49 -17.10 15.06 3.48
N TYR A 50 -15.79 14.92 3.32
CA TYR A 50 -14.81 15.06 4.39
C TYR A 50 -14.61 16.53 4.84
N ILE A 51 -14.80 17.50 3.94
CA ILE A 51 -14.76 18.94 4.28
C ILE A 51 -16.10 19.35 4.90
N HIS A 52 -17.20 19.04 4.22
CA HIS A 52 -18.54 19.28 4.73
C HIS A 52 -19.53 18.29 4.12
N LYS A 53 -20.41 17.72 4.96
CA LYS A 53 -21.47 16.82 4.51
C LYS A 53 -22.35 17.52 3.46
N GLY A 54 -22.54 16.86 2.33
CA GLY A 54 -23.36 17.39 1.23
C GLY A 54 -22.67 18.40 0.30
N LEU A 55 -21.37 18.66 0.48
CA LEU A 55 -20.58 19.46 -0.44
C LEU A 55 -20.18 18.65 -1.68
N ARG A 56 -20.47 19.19 -2.86
CA ARG A 56 -20.03 18.68 -4.16
C ARG A 56 -19.47 19.82 -4.99
N LEU A 57 -18.37 19.58 -5.70
CA LEU A 57 -17.73 20.59 -6.55
C LEU A 57 -17.67 20.09 -7.99
N GLY A 58 -17.96 20.98 -8.94
CA GLY A 58 -17.75 20.73 -10.36
C GLY A 58 -16.27 20.80 -10.72
N THR A 59 -15.86 20.11 -11.79
CA THR A 59 -14.45 20.01 -12.20
C THR A 59 -13.78 21.36 -12.40
N SER A 60 -14.45 22.30 -13.06
CA SER A 60 -13.91 23.66 -13.30
C SER A 60 -13.67 24.44 -12.01
N GLU A 61 -14.48 24.22 -10.98
CA GLU A 61 -14.30 24.85 -9.68
C GLU A 61 -13.16 24.18 -8.89
N ILE A 62 -13.02 22.86 -8.97
CA ILE A 62 -11.89 22.13 -8.40
C ILE A 62 -10.58 22.62 -9.01
N ASP A 63 -10.51 22.77 -10.33
CA ASP A 63 -9.31 23.26 -11.03
C ASP A 63 -8.97 24.70 -10.64
N ARG A 64 -10.00 25.56 -10.50
CA ARG A 64 -9.84 26.93 -10.02
C ARG A 64 -9.27 26.97 -8.59
N LEU A 65 -9.78 26.11 -7.70
CA LEU A 65 -9.31 26.00 -6.32
C LEU A 65 -7.88 25.48 -6.28
N ARG A 66 -7.55 24.41 -7.02
CA ARG A 66 -6.19 23.87 -7.15
C ARG A 66 -5.19 24.92 -7.64
N GLY A 67 -5.57 25.71 -8.64
CA GLY A 67 -4.71 26.78 -9.16
C GLY A 67 -4.46 27.91 -8.16
N ALA A 68 -5.46 28.25 -7.34
CA ALA A 68 -5.31 29.23 -6.27
C ALA A 68 -4.45 28.68 -5.11
N ASP A 69 -4.71 27.44 -4.72
CA ASP A 69 -3.98 26.73 -3.66
C ASP A 69 -2.50 26.54 -4.00
N LEU A 70 -2.22 26.08 -5.23
CA LEU A 70 -0.84 25.94 -5.74
C LEU A 70 -0.03 27.23 -5.59
N LYS A 71 -0.61 28.40 -5.93
CA LYS A 71 0.09 29.69 -5.78
C LYS A 71 0.40 30.01 -4.33
N ASN A 72 -0.51 29.68 -3.40
CA ASN A 72 -0.30 29.89 -1.97
C ASN A 72 0.78 28.95 -1.43
N LEU A 73 0.68 27.66 -1.76
CA LEU A 73 1.66 26.64 -1.38
C LEU A 73 3.07 27.01 -1.84
N LEU A 74 3.24 27.42 -3.10
CA LEU A 74 4.55 27.82 -3.62
C LEU A 74 5.10 29.07 -2.90
N ARG A 75 4.25 30.05 -2.58
CA ARG A 75 4.63 31.24 -1.81
C ARG A 75 5.08 30.89 -0.40
N GLU A 76 4.42 29.93 0.23
CA GLU A 76 4.73 29.43 1.57
C GLU A 76 5.83 28.37 1.57
N ARG A 77 6.35 28.02 0.39
CA ARG A 77 7.31 26.93 0.19
C ARG A 77 6.81 25.61 0.79
N LYS A 78 5.55 25.27 0.54
CA LYS A 78 4.94 24.00 0.94
C LYS A 78 4.54 23.14 -0.25
N LEU A 79 4.58 21.83 -0.04
CA LEU A 79 4.00 20.81 -0.91
C LEU A 79 2.76 20.20 -0.23
N VAL A 80 2.07 19.27 -0.88
CA VAL A 80 0.98 18.49 -0.27
C VAL A 80 1.48 17.09 0.07
N LEU A 81 1.18 16.60 1.28
CA LEU A 81 1.53 15.25 1.71
C LEU A 81 0.26 14.47 2.08
N ILE A 82 -0.01 13.39 1.35
CA ILE A 82 -1.12 12.48 1.60
C ILE A 82 -0.59 11.28 2.36
N LEU A 83 -1.14 11.03 3.54
CA LEU A 83 -0.71 10.01 4.47
C LEU A 83 -1.78 8.92 4.60
N ASP A 84 -1.40 7.69 4.31
CA ASP A 84 -2.19 6.53 4.71
C ASP A 84 -2.07 6.25 6.23
N LEU A 85 -2.98 5.43 6.78
CA LEU A 85 -2.98 5.07 8.21
C LEU A 85 -2.43 3.67 8.45
N ASP A 86 -3.19 2.64 8.08
CA ASP A 86 -2.96 1.26 8.46
C ASP A 86 -1.72 0.68 7.78
N HIS A 87 -0.80 0.13 8.57
CA HIS A 87 0.53 -0.32 8.14
C HIS A 87 1.46 0.80 7.62
N THR A 88 1.00 2.05 7.60
CA THR A 88 1.78 3.23 7.21
C THR A 88 2.23 4.02 8.46
N LEU A 89 1.29 4.64 9.17
CA LEU A 89 1.54 5.42 10.40
C LEU A 89 1.19 4.66 11.68
N ILE A 90 0.34 3.64 11.56
CA ILE A 90 -0.16 2.86 12.70
C ILE A 90 -0.29 1.38 12.31
N ASN A 91 -0.51 0.53 13.31
CA ASN A 91 -1.02 -0.81 13.09
C ASN A 91 -2.08 -1.12 14.15
N SER A 92 -3.21 -1.70 13.75
CA SER A 92 -4.32 -1.98 14.65
C SER A 92 -4.76 -3.44 14.60
N THR A 93 -5.32 -3.92 15.71
CA THR A 93 -5.87 -5.27 15.85
C THR A 93 -7.16 -5.24 16.66
N LYS A 94 -8.12 -6.11 16.33
CA LYS A 94 -9.28 -6.31 17.20
C LYS A 94 -8.85 -7.02 18.47
N LEU A 95 -9.54 -6.74 19.58
CA LEU A 95 -9.24 -7.36 20.87
C LEU A 95 -9.33 -8.88 20.80
N GLN A 96 -10.30 -9.42 20.06
CA GLN A 96 -10.47 -10.87 19.86
C GLN A 96 -9.33 -11.53 19.05
N ASP A 97 -8.58 -10.76 18.26
CA ASP A 97 -7.54 -11.28 17.36
C ASP A 97 -6.13 -11.22 18.00
N ILE A 98 -6.03 -10.71 19.24
CA ILE A 98 -4.79 -10.68 20.02
C ILE A 98 -4.37 -12.11 20.36
N SER A 99 -3.12 -12.46 20.08
CA SER A 99 -2.57 -13.79 20.37
C SER A 99 -2.39 -14.03 21.87
N SER A 100 -2.28 -15.30 22.28
CA SER A 100 -1.96 -15.66 23.67
C SER A 100 -0.63 -15.08 24.13
N ALA A 101 0.41 -15.14 23.27
CA ALA A 101 1.73 -14.58 23.55
C ALA A 101 1.65 -13.06 23.80
N GLU A 102 0.92 -12.32 22.97
CA GLU A 102 0.71 -10.88 23.17
C GLU A 102 -0.04 -10.57 24.47
N ASN A 103 -1.07 -11.37 24.82
CA ASN A 103 -1.78 -11.19 26.08
C ASN A 103 -0.87 -11.45 27.30
N GLU A 104 -0.03 -12.49 27.25
CA GLU A 104 0.94 -12.80 28.30
C GLU A 104 1.99 -11.70 28.47
N LEU A 105 2.38 -11.03 27.38
CA LEU A 105 3.25 -9.85 27.39
C LEU A 105 2.57 -8.59 27.93
N GLY A 106 1.27 -8.64 28.25
CA GLY A 106 0.56 -7.53 28.88
C GLY A 106 0.31 -6.32 27.97
N ILE A 107 0.24 -6.52 26.64
CA ILE A 107 0.04 -5.40 25.69
C ILE A 107 -1.25 -4.61 25.94
N ARG A 108 -2.30 -5.28 26.46
CA ARG A 108 -3.56 -4.64 26.84
C ARG A 108 -3.39 -3.74 28.06
N THR A 109 -2.67 -4.24 29.07
CA THR A 109 -2.35 -3.47 30.26
C THR A 109 -1.51 -2.24 29.90
N ALA A 110 -0.57 -2.39 28.96
CA ALA A 110 0.23 -1.29 28.45
C ALA A 110 -0.62 -0.18 27.81
N ALA A 111 -1.67 -0.54 27.07
CA ALA A 111 -2.58 0.41 26.43
C ALA A 111 -3.45 1.22 27.41
N LEU A 112 -3.65 0.71 28.62
CA LEU A 112 -4.42 1.36 29.67
C LEU A 112 -3.57 2.27 30.57
N LYS A 113 -2.24 2.22 30.46
CA LYS A 113 -1.36 3.07 31.26
C LYS A 113 -1.57 4.54 30.88
N ASP A 114 -1.70 5.39 31.89
CA ASP A 114 -1.75 6.84 31.69
C ASP A 114 -0.34 7.41 31.58
N ASP A 115 0.34 7.03 30.50
CA ASP A 115 1.68 7.46 30.15
C ASP A 115 1.61 8.38 28.92
N PRO A 116 2.08 9.63 28.98
CA PRO A 116 2.08 10.55 27.85
C PRO A 116 2.96 10.06 26.68
N ASP A 117 3.95 9.21 26.94
CA ASP A 117 4.84 8.63 25.94
C ASP A 117 4.35 7.26 25.44
N ARG A 118 3.14 6.83 25.84
CA ARG A 118 2.56 5.57 25.36
C ARG A 118 2.35 5.63 23.85
N SER A 119 2.64 4.50 23.21
CA SER A 119 2.46 4.33 21.76
C SER A 119 1.34 3.35 21.41
N ILE A 120 0.71 2.71 22.40
CA ILE A 120 -0.40 1.76 22.20
C ILE A 120 -1.64 2.28 22.92
N PHE A 121 -2.79 2.18 22.25
CA PHE A 121 -4.05 2.80 22.67
C PHE A 121 -5.20 1.83 22.44
N THR A 122 -6.20 1.89 23.32
CA THR A 122 -7.47 1.15 23.14
C THR A 122 -8.51 2.08 22.51
N LEU A 123 -9.18 1.60 21.46
CA LEU A 123 -10.39 2.22 20.90
C LEU A 123 -11.60 1.41 21.35
N ASP A 124 -12.16 1.78 22.50
CA ASP A 124 -13.19 0.98 23.19
C ASP A 124 -14.45 0.79 22.35
N SER A 125 -14.92 1.83 21.66
CA SER A 125 -16.12 1.76 20.81
C SER A 125 -15.97 0.78 19.63
N MET A 126 -14.73 0.50 19.22
CA MET A 126 -14.39 -0.40 18.11
C MET A 126 -13.83 -1.74 18.59
N GLN A 127 -13.61 -1.90 19.90
CA GLN A 127 -12.99 -3.09 20.49
C GLN A 127 -11.64 -3.43 19.83
N MET A 128 -10.78 -2.42 19.70
CA MET A 128 -9.48 -2.54 19.03
C MET A 128 -8.33 -1.98 19.88
N LEU A 129 -7.14 -2.55 19.70
CA LEU A 129 -5.88 -1.91 20.06
C LEU A 129 -5.25 -1.30 18.81
N THR A 130 -4.64 -0.14 18.99
CA THR A 130 -3.88 0.56 17.95
C THR A 130 -2.51 0.90 18.48
N LYS A 131 -1.48 0.51 17.73
CA LYS A 131 -0.09 0.90 17.95
C LYS A 131 0.27 2.00 16.97
N LEU A 132 0.75 3.13 17.49
CA LEU A 132 1.39 4.18 16.71
C LEU A 132 2.79 3.72 16.27
N ARG A 133 3.11 3.91 14.99
CA ARG A 133 4.44 3.58 14.48
C ARG A 133 5.48 4.49 15.15
N PRO A 134 6.65 3.96 15.55
CA PRO A 134 7.69 4.78 16.17
C PRO A 134 8.02 6.03 15.35
N PHE A 135 8.33 7.12 16.05
CA PHE A 135 8.66 8.43 15.47
C PHE A 135 7.49 9.22 14.86
N VAL A 136 6.24 8.70 14.85
CA VAL A 136 5.12 9.35 14.13
C VAL A 136 4.82 10.79 14.53
N HIS A 137 4.80 11.14 15.83
CA HIS A 137 4.50 12.52 16.23
C HIS A 137 5.60 13.51 15.81
N LYS A 138 6.86 13.09 15.91
CA LYS A 138 8.00 13.89 15.45
C LYS A 138 8.01 14.02 13.93
N PHE A 139 7.70 12.94 13.22
CA PHE A 139 7.48 12.94 11.77
C PHE A 139 6.43 13.98 11.37
N LEU A 140 5.23 13.94 11.94
CA LEU A 140 4.14 14.86 11.63
C LEU A 140 4.53 16.31 11.91
N LYS A 141 5.14 16.56 13.08
CA LYS A 141 5.62 17.89 13.46
C LYS A 141 6.63 18.44 12.46
N GLU A 142 7.64 17.67 12.09
CA GLU A 142 8.67 18.13 11.16
C GLU A 142 8.13 18.28 9.72
N ALA A 143 7.31 17.33 9.26
CA ALA A 143 6.68 17.38 7.94
C ALA A 143 5.75 18.59 7.79
N SER A 144 5.02 19.00 8.84
CA SER A 144 4.09 20.14 8.80
C SER A 144 4.74 21.49 8.43
N ASN A 145 6.05 21.63 8.61
CA ASN A 145 6.81 22.82 8.21
C ASN A 145 6.98 22.92 6.69
N MET A 146 6.93 21.79 5.99
CA MET A 146 7.21 21.67 4.56
C MET A 146 5.98 21.25 3.75
N PHE A 147 4.96 20.69 4.42
CA PHE A 147 3.82 20.08 3.77
C PHE A 147 2.50 20.53 4.42
N GLU A 148 1.50 20.72 3.57
CA GLU A 148 0.10 20.65 3.93
C GLU A 148 -0.36 19.19 3.91
N MET A 149 -0.87 18.67 5.02
CA MET A 149 -1.03 17.23 5.20
C MET A 149 -2.50 16.79 5.16
N TYR A 150 -2.74 15.62 4.57
CA TYR A 150 -4.02 14.94 4.49
C TYR A 150 -3.88 13.53 5.05
N ILE A 151 -4.90 13.06 5.76
CA ILE A 151 -5.10 11.61 5.99
C ILE A 151 -5.98 11.09 4.85
N TYR A 152 -5.56 9.99 4.22
CA TYR A 152 -6.38 9.27 3.25
C TYR A 152 -6.25 7.76 3.46
N THR A 153 -7.25 7.17 4.12
CA THR A 153 -7.31 5.72 4.43
C THR A 153 -8.43 5.01 3.66
N MET A 154 -8.26 3.70 3.46
CA MET A 154 -9.35 2.79 3.05
C MET A 154 -10.20 2.30 4.23
N GLY A 155 -9.92 2.76 5.45
CA GLY A 155 -10.76 2.54 6.62
C GLY A 155 -12.08 3.32 6.58
N ASP A 156 -12.99 2.98 7.49
CA ASP A 156 -14.24 3.72 7.66
C ASP A 156 -14.00 5.10 8.31
N LYS A 157 -14.98 6.00 8.15
CA LYS A 157 -14.86 7.39 8.58
C LYS A 157 -14.76 7.54 10.10
N ALA A 158 -15.49 6.72 10.87
CA ALA A 158 -15.46 6.82 12.33
C ALA A 158 -14.08 6.41 12.85
N TYR A 159 -13.55 5.30 12.31
CA TYR A 159 -12.19 4.85 12.57
C TYR A 159 -11.15 5.91 12.24
N ALA A 160 -11.20 6.47 11.02
CA ALA A 160 -10.24 7.49 10.59
C ALA A 160 -10.23 8.72 11.52
N ILE A 161 -11.41 9.15 12.01
CA ILE A 161 -11.54 10.26 12.95
C ILE A 161 -10.91 9.91 14.31
N GLU A 162 -11.15 8.71 14.85
CA GLU A 162 -10.54 8.30 16.11
C GLU A 162 -9.00 8.20 16.00
N ILE A 163 -8.48 7.65 14.90
CA ILE A 163 -7.03 7.62 14.65
C ILE A 163 -6.45 9.02 14.50
N ALA A 164 -7.13 9.92 13.79
CA ALA A 164 -6.69 11.31 13.65
C ALA A 164 -6.56 12.01 15.02
N LYS A 165 -7.48 11.75 15.97
CA LYS A 165 -7.38 12.29 17.34
C LYS A 165 -6.17 11.76 18.10
N LEU A 166 -5.77 10.51 17.86
CA LEU A 166 -4.55 9.95 18.46
C LEU A 166 -3.30 10.59 17.86
N LEU A 167 -3.26 10.78 16.54
CA LEU A 167 -2.10 11.34 15.82
C LEU A 167 -1.94 12.86 16.01
N ASP A 168 -3.05 13.58 16.08
CA ASP A 168 -3.15 15.04 16.16
C ASP A 168 -4.21 15.47 17.20
N PRO A 169 -3.93 15.32 18.50
CA PRO A 169 -4.89 15.62 19.57
C PRO A 169 -5.37 17.09 19.57
N THR A 170 -4.53 18.00 19.07
CA THR A 170 -4.81 19.43 19.00
C THR A 170 -5.42 19.88 17.67
N ASN A 171 -5.62 18.95 16.73
CA ASN A 171 -6.19 19.20 15.39
C ASN A 171 -5.44 20.31 14.60
N VAL A 172 -4.10 20.32 14.70
CA VAL A 172 -3.23 21.31 14.05
C VAL A 172 -2.84 20.89 12.63
N TYR A 173 -2.73 19.58 12.40
CA TYR A 173 -2.21 19.00 11.17
C TYR A 173 -3.29 18.63 10.17
N PHE A 174 -4.44 18.12 10.64
CA PHE A 174 -5.49 17.57 9.76
C PHE A 174 -6.87 18.23 9.86
N PRO A 175 -7.00 19.57 10.04
CA PRO A 175 -8.31 20.20 10.18
C PRO A 175 -9.15 20.02 8.91
N SER A 176 -10.23 19.23 9.00
CA SER A 176 -11.11 18.87 7.89
C SER A 176 -10.41 18.20 6.69
N LYS A 177 -9.29 17.48 6.94
CA LYS A 177 -8.47 16.81 5.90
C LYS A 177 -8.31 15.31 6.15
N VAL A 178 -9.38 14.67 6.63
CA VAL A 178 -9.43 13.23 6.91
C VAL A 178 -10.37 12.56 5.92
N ILE A 179 -9.80 11.86 4.96
CA ILE A 179 -10.50 11.18 3.85
C ILE A 179 -10.54 9.68 4.15
N SER A 180 -11.74 9.12 4.04
CA SER A 180 -12.02 7.71 4.32
C SER A 180 -12.43 6.96 3.04
N ASN A 181 -12.62 5.65 3.14
CA ASN A 181 -13.16 4.85 2.03
C ASN A 181 -14.52 5.34 1.54
N SER A 182 -15.35 5.92 2.42
CA SER A 182 -16.66 6.46 2.04
C SER A 182 -16.59 7.72 1.18
N ASP A 183 -15.41 8.34 1.09
CA ASP A 183 -15.15 9.52 0.27
C ASP A 183 -14.51 9.16 -1.09
N CYS A 184 -14.12 7.89 -1.31
CA CYS A 184 -13.52 7.45 -2.58
C CYS A 184 -14.52 7.51 -3.75
N THR A 185 -14.04 7.94 -4.91
CA THR A 185 -14.83 7.96 -6.16
C THR A 185 -14.77 6.65 -6.93
N GLN A 186 -13.77 5.81 -6.63
CA GLN A 186 -13.58 4.49 -7.25
C GLN A 186 -13.47 3.42 -6.18
N ARG A 187 -14.17 2.30 -6.40
CA ARG A 187 -14.18 1.19 -5.46
C ARG A 187 -12.77 0.60 -5.34
N HIS A 188 -12.29 0.45 -4.10
CA HIS A 188 -10.97 -0.12 -3.79
C HIS A 188 -9.77 0.62 -4.42
N GLN A 189 -9.94 1.91 -4.77
CA GLN A 189 -8.89 2.76 -5.31
C GLN A 189 -8.94 4.13 -4.65
N LYS A 190 -7.76 4.69 -4.40
CA LYS A 190 -7.56 6.07 -3.99
C LYS A 190 -7.24 6.93 -5.21
N GLY A 191 -7.66 8.18 -5.18
CA GLY A 191 -7.46 9.12 -6.28
C GLY A 191 -7.20 10.54 -5.78
N LEU A 192 -6.38 11.29 -6.51
CA LEU A 192 -6.14 12.70 -6.17
C LEU A 192 -7.32 13.60 -6.56
N ASP A 193 -8.37 13.06 -7.19
CA ASP A 193 -9.59 13.76 -7.59
C ASP A 193 -10.40 14.33 -6.41
N VAL A 194 -10.25 13.75 -5.21
CA VAL A 194 -10.85 14.26 -3.96
C VAL A 194 -9.92 15.19 -3.17
N ILE A 195 -8.71 15.46 -3.67
CA ILE A 195 -7.72 16.34 -3.05
C ILE A 195 -7.73 17.71 -3.76
N LEU A 196 -7.78 18.78 -2.98
CA LEU A 196 -7.79 20.16 -3.49
C LEU A 196 -6.39 20.71 -3.85
N GLY A 197 -5.33 19.97 -3.53
CA GLY A 197 -3.98 20.23 -4.01
C GLY A 197 -3.75 19.77 -5.45
N ALA A 198 -2.89 20.48 -6.19
CA ALA A 198 -2.48 20.08 -7.53
C ALA A 198 -1.55 18.85 -7.49
N GLU A 199 -1.71 17.94 -8.46
CA GLU A 199 -0.90 16.69 -8.51
C GLU A 199 0.60 16.95 -8.65
N SER A 200 1.01 18.06 -9.26
CA SER A 200 2.41 18.45 -9.45
C SER A 200 3.13 18.80 -8.14
N VAL A 201 2.41 19.01 -7.05
CA VAL A 201 2.96 19.29 -5.71
C VAL A 201 2.53 18.26 -4.67
N ALA A 202 1.82 17.20 -5.09
CA ALA A 202 1.30 16.17 -4.20
C ALA A 202 2.29 14.99 -4.07
N VAL A 203 2.63 14.64 -2.84
CA VAL A 203 3.42 13.46 -2.47
C VAL A 203 2.55 12.51 -1.68
N ILE A 204 2.57 11.22 -2.01
CA ILE A 204 1.77 10.19 -1.35
C ILE A 204 2.71 9.28 -0.56
N LEU A 205 2.38 9.01 0.70
CA LEU A 205 3.05 8.00 1.52
C LEU A 205 2.05 6.91 1.90
N ASP A 206 2.27 5.71 1.37
CA ASP A 206 1.35 4.57 1.50
C ASP A 206 2.15 3.25 1.41
N ASP A 207 1.70 2.22 2.11
CA ASP A 207 2.28 0.87 2.07
C ASP A 207 1.76 0.03 0.89
N THR A 208 0.74 0.52 0.19
CA THR A 208 -0.03 -0.22 -0.80
C THR A 208 -0.04 0.49 -2.16
N GLU A 209 0.84 0.09 -3.07
CA GLU A 209 0.84 0.62 -4.44
C GLU A 209 -0.49 0.36 -5.17
N TYR A 210 -1.12 -0.79 -4.91
CA TYR A 210 -2.28 -1.25 -5.69
C TYR A 210 -3.45 -0.27 -5.65
N VAL A 211 -3.65 0.47 -4.56
CA VAL A 211 -4.76 1.43 -4.44
C VAL A 211 -4.49 2.75 -5.17
N TRP A 212 -3.28 2.98 -5.66
CA TRP A 212 -2.84 4.22 -6.31
C TRP A 212 -2.49 4.04 -7.80
N GLN A 213 -3.21 3.18 -8.53
CA GLN A 213 -2.85 2.83 -9.93
C GLN A 213 -2.67 4.05 -10.85
N LYS A 214 -3.46 5.11 -10.64
CA LYS A 214 -3.42 6.34 -11.43
C LYS A 214 -2.33 7.33 -11.04
N HIS A 215 -1.78 7.22 -9.82
CA HIS A 215 -0.88 8.23 -9.23
C HIS A 215 0.41 7.61 -8.68
N LYS A 216 0.89 6.51 -9.30
CA LYS A 216 2.11 5.81 -8.88
C LYS A 216 3.36 6.68 -8.89
N GLU A 217 3.41 7.69 -9.74
CA GLU A 217 4.55 8.61 -9.83
C GLU A 217 4.63 9.57 -8.63
N ASN A 218 3.51 9.81 -7.95
CA ASN A 218 3.43 10.60 -6.72
C ASN A 218 3.73 9.75 -5.47
N LEU A 219 3.74 8.41 -5.60
CA LEU A 219 3.83 7.47 -4.49
C LEU A 219 5.27 7.20 -4.05
N ILE A 220 5.50 7.45 -2.77
CA ILE A 220 6.59 6.88 -1.98
C ILE A 220 6.04 5.63 -1.28
N LEU A 221 6.35 4.47 -1.86
CA LEU A 221 5.95 3.18 -1.31
C LEU A 221 6.83 2.87 -0.08
N MET A 222 6.20 2.62 1.07
CA MET A 222 6.88 2.33 2.33
C MET A 222 6.69 0.87 2.75
N GLU A 223 7.62 0.37 3.58
CA GLU A 223 7.46 -0.95 4.21
C GLU A 223 6.29 -0.95 5.19
N ARG A 224 5.49 -2.02 5.13
CA ARG A 224 4.37 -2.25 6.04
C ARG A 224 4.82 -2.37 7.49
N TYR A 225 4.11 -1.67 8.37
CA TYR A 225 4.26 -1.80 9.81
C TYR A 225 3.38 -2.95 10.33
N HIS A 226 4.01 -4.07 10.70
CA HIS A 226 3.35 -5.21 11.33
C HIS A 226 3.75 -5.32 12.79
N TYR A 227 3.08 -4.55 13.64
CA TYR A 227 3.30 -4.63 15.07
C TYR A 227 2.62 -5.86 15.69
N PHE A 228 1.34 -6.05 15.39
CA PHE A 228 0.53 -7.12 15.96
C PHE A 228 0.59 -8.41 15.14
N ALA A 229 0.54 -9.55 15.84
CA ALA A 229 0.56 -10.89 15.25
C ALA A 229 -0.61 -11.14 14.28
N SER A 230 -1.78 -10.56 14.54
CA SER A 230 -2.95 -10.65 13.67
C SER A 230 -2.67 -10.10 12.28
N SER A 231 -1.92 -9.00 12.18
CA SER A 231 -1.54 -8.43 10.89
C SER A 231 -0.59 -9.36 10.14
N CYS A 232 0.41 -9.96 10.80
CA CYS A 232 1.28 -10.94 10.15
C CYS A 232 0.48 -12.10 9.56
N ARG A 233 -0.48 -12.64 10.32
CA ARG A 233 -1.35 -13.74 9.86
C ARG A 233 -2.22 -13.34 8.68
N GLN A 234 -2.81 -12.14 8.70
CA GLN A 234 -3.67 -11.64 7.61
C GLN A 234 -2.93 -11.58 6.27
N PHE A 235 -1.66 -11.23 6.29
CA PHE A 235 -0.81 -11.14 5.11
C PHE A 235 -0.04 -12.43 4.80
N GLY A 236 -0.31 -13.52 5.54
CA GLY A 236 0.29 -14.84 5.30
C GLY A 236 1.75 -14.96 5.75
N PHE A 237 2.22 -14.09 6.63
CA PHE A 237 3.58 -14.15 7.17
C PHE A 237 3.68 -15.20 8.28
N GLY A 238 4.62 -16.13 8.14
CA GLY A 238 4.92 -17.17 9.12
C GLY A 238 5.96 -16.78 10.18
N VAL A 239 6.27 -15.48 10.29
CA VAL A 239 7.26 -14.95 11.25
C VAL A 239 6.56 -14.36 12.48
N ARG A 240 7.29 -14.28 13.60
CA ARG A 240 6.80 -13.58 14.79
C ARG A 240 6.67 -12.09 14.47
N SER A 241 5.59 -11.49 14.96
CA SER A 241 5.39 -10.04 14.89
C SER A 241 6.37 -9.28 15.80
N LEU A 242 6.43 -7.95 15.63
CA LEU A 242 7.23 -7.09 16.48
C LEU A 242 6.82 -7.19 17.96
N SER A 243 5.50 -7.23 18.23
CA SER A 243 4.95 -7.38 19.58
C SER A 243 5.39 -8.70 20.22
N GLU A 244 5.24 -9.84 19.52
CA GLU A 244 5.65 -11.17 20.00
C GLU A 244 7.17 -11.31 20.18
N SER A 245 7.95 -10.45 19.51
CA SER A 245 9.41 -10.40 19.61
C SER A 245 9.90 -9.38 20.63
N MET A 246 8.99 -8.65 21.29
CA MET A 246 9.29 -7.54 22.21
C MET A 246 10.22 -6.49 21.58
N GLN A 247 10.04 -6.21 20.29
CA GLN A 247 10.84 -5.27 19.52
C GLN A 247 9.94 -4.23 18.85
N ASP A 248 10.54 -3.17 18.35
CA ASP A 248 9.88 -2.16 17.53
C ASP A 248 10.89 -1.46 16.60
N GLU A 249 10.40 -0.64 15.68
CA GLU A 249 11.25 0.21 14.86
C GLU A 249 11.98 1.27 15.73
N ARG A 250 13.19 1.64 15.33
CA ARG A 250 13.96 2.68 16.03
C ARG A 250 13.51 4.07 15.60
N GLU A 251 13.54 5.02 16.53
CA GLU A 251 13.22 6.41 16.22
C GLU A 251 14.29 7.14 15.39
N SER A 252 15.54 6.69 15.43
CA SER A 252 16.66 7.36 14.74
C SER A 252 16.70 7.10 13.24
N ASP A 253 16.33 5.89 12.84
CA ASP A 253 16.57 5.33 11.50
C ASP A 253 15.56 4.23 11.16
N GLY A 254 14.38 4.27 11.79
CA GLY A 254 13.21 3.50 11.38
C GLY A 254 12.58 4.03 10.09
N ALA A 255 11.46 3.45 9.67
CA ALA A 255 10.88 3.77 8.37
C ALA A 255 10.41 5.23 8.28
N LEU A 256 9.72 5.74 9.31
CA LEU A 256 9.26 7.14 9.33
C LEU A 256 10.41 8.16 9.42
N ALA A 257 11.49 7.83 10.13
CA ALA A 257 12.67 8.69 10.18
C ALA A 257 13.36 8.75 8.80
N THR A 258 13.53 7.58 8.17
CA THR A 258 14.13 7.47 6.83
C THR A 258 13.30 8.23 5.78
N VAL A 259 11.98 8.06 5.78
CA VAL A 259 11.13 8.72 4.79
C VAL A 259 11.04 10.23 5.01
N LEU A 260 11.15 10.71 6.26
CA LEU A 260 11.25 12.14 6.54
C LEU A 260 12.47 12.76 5.87
N ASP A 261 13.62 12.10 5.92
CA ASP A 261 14.84 12.59 5.27
C ASP A 261 14.69 12.62 3.74
N VAL A 262 14.00 11.62 3.17
CA VAL A 262 13.62 11.62 1.75
C VAL A 262 12.70 12.80 1.42
N LEU A 263 11.67 13.06 2.23
CA LEU A 263 10.74 14.17 2.04
C LEU A 263 11.45 15.54 2.13
N LYS A 264 12.35 15.72 3.11
CA LYS A 264 13.19 16.92 3.23
C LYS A 264 14.04 17.13 1.98
N ARG A 265 14.61 16.06 1.44
CA ARG A 265 15.43 16.10 0.23
C ARG A 265 14.61 16.46 -1.01
N ILE A 266 13.44 15.85 -1.19
CA ILE A 266 12.50 16.18 -2.27
C ILE A 266 12.10 17.64 -2.18
N HIS A 267 11.71 18.11 -0.99
CA HIS A 267 11.34 19.51 -0.75
C HIS A 267 12.48 20.48 -1.08
N ALA A 268 13.70 20.18 -0.62
CA ALA A 268 14.87 21.00 -0.89
C ALA A 268 15.18 21.12 -2.39
N ILE A 269 15.11 20.01 -3.14
CA ILE A 269 15.34 20.01 -4.59
C ILE A 269 14.22 20.74 -5.33
N PHE A 270 12.95 20.51 -4.96
CA PHE A 270 11.80 21.16 -5.59
C PHE A 270 11.84 22.68 -5.42
N PHE A 271 12.28 23.18 -4.27
CA PHE A 271 12.38 24.63 -4.03
C PHE A 271 13.80 25.19 -4.20
N ASP A 272 14.70 24.46 -4.87
CA ASP A 272 16.04 24.96 -5.17
C ASP A 272 15.96 26.08 -6.22
N THR A 273 16.27 27.30 -5.79
CA THR A 273 16.20 28.52 -6.60
C THR A 273 17.36 28.66 -7.59
N ALA A 274 18.38 27.81 -7.51
CA ALA A 274 19.49 27.81 -8.48
C ALA A 274 19.07 27.31 -9.88
N ALA A 275 17.89 26.72 -10.02
CA ALA A 275 17.43 26.10 -11.26
C ALA A 275 16.91 27.07 -12.35
N GLU A 276 16.99 28.40 -12.16
CA GLU A 276 16.53 29.46 -13.11
C GLU A 276 15.13 29.22 -13.75
N THR A 277 14.29 28.40 -13.13
CA THR A 277 13.01 27.93 -13.68
C THR A 277 11.87 28.41 -12.79
N ASP A 278 10.73 28.73 -13.42
CA ASP A 278 9.52 29.11 -12.70
C ASP A 278 9.05 27.93 -11.83
N LEU A 279 8.89 28.14 -10.52
CA LEU A 279 8.39 27.14 -9.58
C LEU A 279 7.03 26.58 -10.00
N SER A 280 6.21 27.36 -10.72
CA SER A 280 4.91 26.90 -11.21
C SER A 280 5.01 25.81 -12.29
N SER A 281 6.16 25.69 -12.94
CA SER A 281 6.45 24.66 -13.95
C SER A 281 7.09 23.39 -13.36
N GLN A 282 7.45 23.41 -12.08
CA GLN A 282 8.05 22.25 -11.43
C GLN A 282 7.03 21.17 -11.10
N ASP A 283 7.48 19.92 -11.17
CA ASP A 283 6.67 18.74 -10.91
C ASP A 283 7.40 17.80 -9.95
N VAL A 284 6.82 17.62 -8.77
CA VAL A 284 7.36 16.79 -7.69
C VAL A 284 7.57 15.35 -8.13
N ARG A 285 6.80 14.83 -9.10
CA ARG A 285 6.96 13.48 -9.66
C ARG A 285 8.33 13.30 -10.31
N GLN A 286 8.81 14.33 -11.01
CA GLN A 286 10.15 14.30 -11.61
C GLN A 286 11.25 14.34 -10.55
N VAL A 287 11.04 15.12 -9.47
CA VAL A 287 11.95 15.18 -8.32
C VAL A 287 12.02 13.84 -7.58
N ILE A 288 10.87 13.24 -7.25
CA ILE A 288 10.76 11.90 -6.66
C ILE A 288 11.52 10.88 -7.50
N LYS A 289 11.31 10.89 -8.82
CA LYS A 289 12.00 10.01 -9.77
C LYS A 289 13.51 10.23 -9.80
N ALA A 290 13.96 11.48 -9.75
CA ALA A 290 15.38 11.82 -9.71
C ALA A 290 16.04 11.34 -8.42
N VAL A 291 15.44 11.63 -7.26
CA VAL A 291 15.91 11.17 -5.94
C VAL A 291 15.96 9.64 -5.89
N ARG A 292 14.94 8.95 -6.43
CA ARG A 292 14.90 7.48 -6.46
C ARG A 292 16.03 6.89 -7.31
N LYS A 293 16.35 7.50 -8.45
CA LYS A 293 17.44 7.04 -9.34
C LYS A 293 18.84 7.16 -8.75
N GLU A 294 19.01 7.85 -7.64
CA GLU A 294 20.32 7.98 -7.01
C GLU A 294 20.63 6.81 -6.08
N VAL A 295 19.62 6.04 -5.69
CA VAL A 295 19.73 4.97 -4.69
C VAL A 295 20.76 3.92 -5.10
N LEU A 296 20.66 3.41 -6.34
CA LEU A 296 21.58 2.41 -6.90
C LEU A 296 22.40 2.95 -8.07
N LYS A 297 22.55 4.28 -8.18
CA LYS A 297 23.35 4.91 -9.23
C LYS A 297 24.77 4.33 -9.25
N GLY A 298 25.23 3.97 -10.44
CA GLY A 298 26.54 3.36 -10.65
C GLY A 298 26.59 1.84 -10.40
N CYS A 299 25.46 1.21 -10.05
CA CYS A 299 25.38 -0.24 -9.97
C CYS A 299 25.00 -0.84 -11.32
N LYS A 300 25.71 -1.90 -11.74
CA LYS A 300 25.31 -2.76 -12.87
C LYS A 300 25.00 -4.16 -12.36
N LEU A 301 23.75 -4.59 -12.53
CA LEU A 301 23.21 -5.82 -11.92
C LEU A 301 22.98 -6.89 -12.98
N VAL A 302 23.21 -8.15 -12.58
CA VAL A 302 22.80 -9.34 -13.33
C VAL A 302 22.02 -10.26 -12.41
N PHE A 303 20.89 -10.79 -12.88
CA PHE A 303 20.06 -11.73 -12.13
C PHE A 303 20.40 -13.19 -12.47
N SER A 304 20.37 -14.06 -11.46
CA SER A 304 20.63 -15.50 -11.59
C SER A 304 19.61 -16.32 -10.81
N ARG A 305 18.80 -17.13 -11.51
CA ARG A 305 17.70 -17.94 -10.93
C ARG A 305 16.69 -17.15 -10.09
N VAL A 306 16.57 -15.84 -10.33
CA VAL A 306 15.55 -15.01 -9.69
C VAL A 306 14.22 -15.11 -10.45
N PHE A 307 14.27 -15.24 -11.78
CA PHE A 307 13.10 -15.24 -12.66
C PHE A 307 12.78 -16.63 -13.21
N PRO A 308 11.51 -16.92 -13.56
CA PRO A 308 11.14 -18.12 -14.29
C PRO A 308 11.87 -18.23 -15.64
N ASN A 309 12.26 -19.44 -16.03
CA ASN A 309 13.10 -19.66 -17.22
C ASN A 309 12.50 -19.15 -18.55
N ASN A 310 11.18 -19.05 -18.65
CA ASN A 310 10.48 -18.65 -19.88
C ASN A 310 10.00 -17.18 -19.86
N ALA A 311 10.35 -16.42 -18.82
CA ALA A 311 9.89 -15.05 -18.66
C ALA A 311 10.92 -14.06 -19.22
N ARG A 312 10.45 -12.96 -19.82
CA ARG A 312 11.33 -11.85 -20.25
C ARG A 312 11.87 -11.13 -19.01
N PRO A 313 13.20 -11.12 -18.75
CA PRO A 313 13.77 -10.54 -17.54
C PRO A 313 13.42 -9.06 -17.36
N GLN A 314 13.39 -8.28 -18.45
CA GLN A 314 13.11 -6.85 -18.46
C GLN A 314 11.67 -6.52 -18.05
N GLU A 315 10.75 -7.47 -18.20
CA GLU A 315 9.35 -7.30 -17.83
C GLU A 315 9.11 -7.62 -16.35
N GLN A 316 10.07 -8.27 -15.68
CA GLN A 316 9.97 -8.71 -14.29
C GLN A 316 10.01 -7.53 -13.32
N MET A 317 9.22 -7.62 -12.26
CA MET A 317 9.09 -6.56 -11.25
C MET A 317 10.44 -6.17 -10.64
N MET A 318 11.28 -7.14 -10.28
CA MET A 318 12.56 -6.86 -9.62
C MET A 318 13.58 -6.20 -10.55
N TRP A 319 13.55 -6.51 -11.84
CA TRP A 319 14.36 -5.82 -12.85
C TRP A 319 13.94 -4.35 -12.94
N LYS A 320 12.63 -4.10 -13.13
CA LYS A 320 12.06 -2.74 -13.19
C LYS A 320 12.36 -1.95 -11.90
N MET A 321 12.23 -2.59 -10.74
CA MET A 321 12.55 -1.98 -9.44
C MET A 321 14.00 -1.52 -9.39
N ALA A 322 14.96 -2.37 -9.78
CA ALA A 322 16.37 -2.00 -9.81
C ALA A 322 16.66 -0.82 -10.76
N GLU A 323 16.05 -0.80 -11.94
CA GLU A 323 16.20 0.31 -12.90
C GLU A 323 15.56 1.61 -12.38
N HIS A 324 14.41 1.53 -11.71
CA HIS A 324 13.79 2.68 -11.06
C HIS A 324 14.65 3.26 -9.95
N LEU A 325 15.44 2.43 -9.26
CA LEU A 325 16.45 2.85 -8.29
C LEU A 325 17.74 3.37 -8.93
N GLY A 326 17.85 3.34 -10.27
CA GLY A 326 18.98 3.88 -11.02
C GLY A 326 20.12 2.92 -11.30
N ALA A 327 19.91 1.62 -11.07
CA ALA A 327 20.84 0.59 -11.52
C ALA A 327 20.71 0.34 -13.04
N VAL A 328 21.77 -0.15 -13.66
CA VAL A 328 21.76 -0.67 -15.03
C VAL A 328 21.67 -2.19 -14.97
N CYS A 329 20.65 -2.78 -15.59
CA CYS A 329 20.50 -4.24 -15.59
C CYS A 329 21.01 -4.86 -16.90
N SER A 330 21.63 -6.04 -16.79
CA SER A 330 22.15 -6.82 -17.92
C SER A 330 21.76 -8.30 -17.81
N THR A 331 21.59 -8.96 -18.94
CA THR A 331 21.34 -10.41 -18.99
C THR A 331 22.61 -11.21 -18.69
N ASP A 332 23.75 -10.70 -19.16
CA ASP A 332 25.02 -11.40 -19.14
C ASP A 332 26.05 -10.68 -18.28
N VAL A 333 26.99 -11.46 -17.75
CA VAL A 333 28.09 -10.98 -16.92
C VAL A 333 29.24 -10.47 -17.80
N ASP A 334 29.78 -9.31 -17.44
CA ASP A 334 30.97 -8.71 -18.05
C ASP A 334 31.81 -7.99 -16.98
N SER A 335 32.97 -7.45 -17.35
CA SER A 335 33.88 -6.78 -16.40
C SER A 335 33.27 -5.58 -15.68
N THR A 336 32.24 -4.93 -16.26
CA THR A 336 31.57 -3.74 -15.73
C THR A 336 30.46 -4.07 -14.73
N VAL A 337 30.02 -5.34 -14.65
CA VAL A 337 29.04 -5.79 -13.64
C VAL A 337 29.60 -5.57 -12.23
N THR A 338 28.77 -5.00 -11.36
CA THR A 338 29.14 -4.75 -9.96
C THR A 338 28.49 -5.75 -9.00
N HIS A 339 27.26 -6.19 -9.30
CA HIS A 339 26.55 -7.17 -8.45
C HIS A 339 25.91 -8.28 -9.28
N VAL A 340 25.89 -9.48 -8.71
CA VAL A 340 25.03 -10.58 -9.13
C VAL A 340 23.97 -10.80 -8.05
N VAL A 341 22.71 -10.77 -8.48
CA VAL A 341 21.54 -10.97 -7.62
C VAL A 341 21.08 -12.41 -7.80
N ALA A 342 21.13 -13.21 -6.73
CA ALA A 342 20.86 -14.64 -6.82
C ALA A 342 20.22 -15.18 -5.54
N VAL A 343 19.49 -16.29 -5.68
CA VAL A 343 18.98 -17.08 -4.55
C VAL A 343 19.83 -18.32 -4.27
N ASP A 344 20.79 -18.62 -5.15
CA ASP A 344 21.57 -19.87 -5.14
C ASP A 344 23.04 -19.61 -5.55
N LEU A 345 23.95 -20.11 -4.72
CA LEU A 345 25.41 -20.01 -4.89
C LEU A 345 25.96 -20.90 -6.02
N GLY A 346 25.25 -21.97 -6.38
CA GLY A 346 25.69 -22.98 -7.34
C GLY A 346 25.61 -22.55 -8.80
N THR A 347 25.01 -21.40 -9.10
CA THR A 347 24.87 -20.89 -10.48
C THR A 347 26.21 -20.44 -11.05
N GLU A 348 26.38 -20.52 -12.37
CA GLU A 348 27.60 -20.05 -13.04
C GLU A 348 27.84 -18.56 -12.81
N LYS A 349 26.78 -17.75 -12.84
CA LYS A 349 26.83 -16.31 -12.55
C LYS A 349 27.22 -16.01 -11.10
N ALA A 350 26.73 -16.80 -10.13
CA ALA A 350 27.13 -16.65 -8.73
C ALA A 350 28.60 -17.01 -8.53
N ARG A 351 29.06 -18.13 -9.11
CA ARG A 351 30.48 -18.53 -9.10
C ARG A 351 31.37 -17.48 -9.79
N TRP A 352 30.92 -16.93 -10.90
CA TRP A 352 31.60 -15.84 -11.60
C TRP A 352 31.76 -14.59 -10.71
N ALA A 353 30.70 -14.20 -9.98
CA ALA A 353 30.76 -13.06 -9.08
C ALA A 353 31.83 -13.24 -8.00
N VAL A 354 31.83 -14.39 -7.33
CA VAL A 354 32.83 -14.73 -6.29
C VAL A 354 34.24 -14.76 -6.88
N GLY A 355 34.43 -15.42 -8.02
CA GLY A 355 35.75 -15.52 -8.68
C GLY A 355 36.31 -14.17 -9.15
N ASN A 356 35.43 -13.22 -9.52
CA ASN A 356 35.81 -11.88 -9.98
C ASN A 356 35.70 -10.81 -8.88
N LYS A 357 35.52 -11.21 -7.63
CA LYS A 357 35.37 -10.30 -6.47
C LYS A 357 34.27 -9.25 -6.65
N LYS A 358 33.15 -9.65 -7.25
CA LYS A 358 31.93 -8.85 -7.37
C LYS A 358 30.97 -9.18 -6.23
N PHE A 359 30.04 -8.28 -5.94
CA PHE A 359 29.06 -8.52 -4.89
C PHE A 359 28.07 -9.60 -5.31
N LEU A 360 27.80 -10.55 -4.42
CA LEU A 360 26.79 -11.58 -4.59
C LEU A 360 25.72 -11.39 -3.51
N VAL A 361 24.56 -10.90 -3.91
CA VAL A 361 23.50 -10.48 -2.98
C VAL A 361 22.18 -11.18 -3.25
N HIS A 362 21.40 -11.35 -2.20
CA HIS A 362 20.03 -11.84 -2.28
C HIS A 362 19.09 -10.76 -2.86
N PRO A 363 18.05 -11.13 -3.63
CA PRO A 363 16.95 -10.24 -4.07
C PRO A 363 16.48 -9.17 -3.07
N ARG A 364 16.41 -9.56 -1.80
CA ARG A 364 16.03 -8.70 -0.66
C ARG A 364 16.87 -7.44 -0.51
N TRP A 365 18.08 -7.40 -1.05
CA TRP A 365 18.92 -6.19 -1.07
C TRP A 365 18.27 -5.07 -1.89
N ILE A 366 17.70 -5.40 -3.05
CA ILE A 366 16.99 -4.44 -3.92
C ILE A 366 15.70 -3.98 -3.23
N GLU A 367 14.94 -4.92 -2.66
CA GLU A 367 13.69 -4.62 -1.94
C GLU A 367 13.95 -3.69 -0.75
N ALA A 368 14.96 -3.97 0.05
CA ALA A 368 15.36 -3.14 1.17
C ALA A 368 15.83 -1.75 0.71
N ALA A 369 16.60 -1.67 -0.37
CA ALA A 369 17.00 -0.39 -0.96
C ALA A 369 15.79 0.41 -1.48
N ASN A 370 14.77 -0.26 -2.02
CA ASN A 370 13.53 0.36 -2.48
C ASN A 370 12.73 0.98 -1.33
N PHE A 371 12.55 0.26 -0.22
CA PHE A 371 11.80 0.78 0.92
C PHE A 371 12.57 1.82 1.73
N ARG A 372 13.89 1.67 1.86
CA ARG A 372 14.75 2.59 2.65
C ARG A 372 15.29 3.76 1.84
N TRP A 373 15.07 3.81 0.52
CA TRP A 373 15.54 4.89 -0.35
C TRP A 373 17.05 5.17 -0.22
N HIS A 374 17.82 4.13 0.07
CA HIS A 374 19.27 4.20 0.24
C HIS A 374 19.89 2.85 -0.13
N ARG A 375 21.10 2.85 -0.70
CA ARG A 375 21.84 1.62 -0.97
C ARG A 375 22.14 0.90 0.34
N GLN A 376 21.73 -0.36 0.44
CA GLN A 376 21.97 -1.13 1.64
C GLN A 376 23.37 -1.75 1.63
N PRO A 377 23.99 -1.98 2.80
CA PRO A 377 25.26 -2.72 2.87
C PRO A 377 25.09 -4.13 2.31
N GLU A 378 25.93 -4.53 1.36
CA GLU A 378 25.80 -5.81 0.66
C GLU A 378 25.99 -7.02 1.59
N GLU A 379 26.80 -6.87 2.64
CA GLU A 379 27.11 -7.91 3.63
C GLU A 379 25.90 -8.41 4.42
N ASP A 380 24.87 -7.57 4.58
CA ASP A 380 23.64 -7.89 5.30
C ASP A 380 22.69 -8.76 4.45
N PHE A 381 22.98 -8.93 3.16
CA PHE A 381 22.13 -9.63 2.19
C PHE A 381 22.88 -10.73 1.44
N HIS A 382 23.79 -11.44 2.12
CA HIS A 382 24.50 -12.57 1.52
C HIS A 382 23.55 -13.72 1.14
N VAL A 383 23.89 -14.46 0.09
CA VAL A 383 23.15 -15.64 -0.34
C VAL A 383 23.55 -16.83 0.56
N ILE A 384 22.60 -17.34 1.35
CA ILE A 384 22.84 -18.45 2.29
C ILE A 384 22.64 -19.79 1.55
N PRO A 385 23.49 -20.80 1.75
CA PRO A 385 23.23 -22.15 1.25
C PRO A 385 21.92 -22.71 1.82
N PRO A 386 21.14 -23.50 1.06
CA PRO A 386 20.00 -24.20 1.63
C PRO A 386 20.45 -25.06 2.83
N LYS A 387 19.76 -24.95 3.98
CA LYS A 387 20.02 -25.83 5.12
C LYS A 387 19.77 -27.28 4.67
N GLU A 388 20.81 -28.12 4.70
CA GLU A 388 20.65 -29.55 4.46
C GLU A 388 19.63 -30.10 5.48
N LYS A 389 18.56 -30.72 4.99
CA LYS A 389 17.74 -31.59 5.84
C LYS A 389 18.64 -32.76 6.23
N SER A 390 19.04 -32.83 7.50
CA SER A 390 19.75 -33.98 8.03
C SER A 390 18.91 -35.23 7.77
N ARG A 391 19.34 -36.05 6.81
CA ARG A 391 18.90 -37.43 6.72
C ARG A 391 19.55 -38.16 7.90
N ASP A 392 18.81 -38.32 8.98
CA ASP A 392 19.21 -39.21 10.05
C ASP A 392 19.42 -40.61 9.47
N LYS A 393 20.68 -41.04 9.43
CA LYS A 393 21.08 -42.41 9.14
C LYS A 393 20.70 -43.27 10.34
N VAL A 394 19.56 -43.95 10.29
CA VAL A 394 19.33 -45.12 11.14
C VAL A 394 20.02 -46.31 10.49
N ASN A 395 21.29 -46.51 10.85
CA ASN A 395 21.95 -47.80 10.73
C ASN A 395 21.39 -48.71 11.84
N ALA A 396 20.48 -49.63 11.49
CA ALA A 396 20.20 -50.79 12.33
C ALA A 396 21.01 -51.98 11.79
N VAL A 397 22.14 -52.23 12.45
CA VAL A 397 22.86 -53.50 12.39
C VAL A 397 22.04 -54.53 13.15
N CYS A 398 21.66 -55.63 12.50
CA CYS A 398 21.41 -56.88 13.21
C CYS A 398 21.99 -58.03 12.38
N GLY A 399 22.99 -58.70 12.96
CA GLY A 399 23.67 -59.85 12.38
C GLY A 399 23.01 -61.17 12.77
N GLN A 400 22.97 -62.05 11.76
CA GLN A 400 23.06 -63.51 11.78
C GLN A 400 21.95 -64.34 12.47
N LYS A 401 21.28 -65.16 11.64
CA LYS A 401 21.33 -66.63 11.78
C LYS A 401 21.03 -67.33 10.45
N GLU A 402 21.62 -68.52 10.34
CA GLU A 402 21.89 -69.32 9.16
C GLU A 402 20.75 -70.25 8.71
N THR A 403 20.97 -70.79 7.49
CA THR A 403 20.64 -72.14 6.98
C THR A 403 19.32 -72.43 6.23
N SER A 404 19.52 -72.64 4.92
CA SER A 404 19.22 -73.85 4.12
C SER A 404 17.87 -74.06 3.42
N LYS A 405 17.99 -74.24 2.08
CA LYS A 405 17.28 -75.18 1.17
C LYS A 405 15.78 -74.91 0.92
N ASP A 406 15.19 -75.01 -0.29
CA ASP A 406 15.50 -75.79 -1.50
C ASP A 406 15.00 -75.11 -2.80
N LYS A 407 15.53 -75.64 -3.92
CA LYS A 407 15.08 -75.78 -5.34
C LYS A 407 13.62 -75.37 -5.68
N GLU A 408 13.28 -74.89 -6.88
CA GLU A 408 13.38 -75.62 -8.16
C GLU A 408 13.10 -74.71 -9.39
N GLU A 409 13.61 -75.15 -10.56
CA GLU A 409 13.53 -74.55 -11.91
C GLU A 409 12.18 -74.79 -12.62
N ASN A 410 11.84 -73.94 -13.60
CA ASN A 410 11.59 -74.24 -15.04
C ASN A 410 10.68 -73.17 -15.71
N THR A 411 11.13 -72.44 -16.75
CA THR A 411 10.96 -72.67 -18.23
C THR A 411 9.49 -72.68 -18.71
N VAL A 412 9.05 -72.23 -19.89
CA VAL A 412 9.55 -71.56 -21.11
C VAL A 412 8.31 -71.19 -21.96
N ALA A 413 8.41 -70.10 -22.75
CA ALA A 413 7.80 -69.73 -24.06
C ALA A 413 6.33 -69.92 -24.46
N GLY A 414 5.88 -68.92 -25.25
CA GLY A 414 5.03 -69.04 -26.46
C GLY A 414 3.52 -69.01 -26.21
N GLU A 415 2.64 -68.43 -27.02
CA GLU A 415 2.67 -67.75 -28.31
C GLU A 415 1.32 -67.01 -28.48
N LYS A 416 1.36 -65.85 -29.15
CA LYS A 416 0.44 -65.32 -30.19
C LYS A 416 -1.09 -65.15 -30.06
N GLU A 417 -1.48 -63.98 -30.61
CA GLU A 417 -2.69 -63.65 -31.41
C GLU A 417 -4.02 -63.61 -30.62
N THR A 418 -4.96 -62.65 -30.76
CA THR A 418 -5.51 -61.95 -31.94
C THR A 418 -6.26 -60.64 -31.56
N SER A 419 -6.21 -59.66 -32.48
CA SER A 419 -7.23 -58.67 -32.90
C SER A 419 -8.48 -58.36 -32.05
N ASN A 420 -8.79 -57.07 -31.87
CA ASN A 420 -9.83 -56.40 -32.67
C ASN A 420 -9.90 -54.88 -32.45
N ASP A 421 -9.96 -54.17 -33.58
CA ASP A 421 -10.37 -52.78 -33.73
C ASP A 421 -11.82 -52.54 -33.29
N ARG A 422 -12.12 -51.32 -32.84
CA ARG A 422 -13.13 -50.45 -33.49
C ARG A 422 -13.08 -49.01 -32.96
N LYS A 423 -13.03 -48.10 -33.94
CA LYS A 423 -13.23 -46.65 -33.87
C LYS A 423 -14.73 -46.31 -33.88
N GLU A 424 -15.04 -45.07 -33.46
CA GLU A 424 -16.04 -44.09 -33.95
C GLU A 424 -16.44 -43.23 -32.74
N GLU A 425 -16.02 -41.97 -32.56
CA GLU A 425 -16.23 -40.70 -33.30
C GLU A 425 -17.68 -40.16 -33.26
N ASN A 426 -17.75 -38.84 -32.97
CA ASN A 426 -18.87 -37.88 -33.15
C ASN A 426 -19.99 -37.88 -32.07
N ASP A 427 -20.59 -36.77 -31.63
CA ASP A 427 -20.66 -35.41 -32.16
C ASP A 427 -21.18 -34.39 -31.12
N VAL A 428 -21.04 -33.12 -31.50
CA VAL A 428 -21.43 -31.85 -30.85
C VAL A 428 -22.96 -31.66 -30.69
N ALA A 429 -23.41 -30.99 -29.61
CA ALA A 429 -24.61 -30.13 -29.65
C ALA A 429 -24.70 -29.15 -28.46
N ASP A 430 -25.34 -28.03 -28.75
CA ASP A 430 -25.36 -26.71 -28.12
C ASP A 430 -26.70 -26.45 -27.37
N GLN A 431 -26.80 -25.30 -26.68
CA GLN A 431 -28.01 -24.64 -26.13
C GLN A 431 -28.54 -25.18 -24.77
N LYS A 432 -29.09 -24.39 -23.83
CA LYS A 432 -29.73 -23.05 -23.88
C LYS A 432 -29.92 -22.48 -22.47
N GLU A 433 -29.97 -21.15 -22.39
CA GLU A 433 -30.47 -20.36 -21.26
C GLU A 433 -31.97 -20.60 -20.99
N THR A 434 -32.39 -20.45 -19.74
CA THR A 434 -33.76 -20.01 -19.39
C THR A 434 -33.77 -19.15 -18.13
N SER A 435 -34.26 -17.92 -18.31
CA SER A 435 -34.83 -16.98 -17.34
C SER A 435 -36.01 -17.55 -16.55
N ASN A 436 -36.30 -16.98 -15.38
CA ASN A 436 -37.67 -16.74 -14.90
C ASN A 436 -37.69 -15.70 -13.75
N ASP A 437 -38.34 -14.57 -14.02
CA ASP A 437 -38.92 -13.66 -13.05
C ASP A 437 -40.23 -14.24 -12.49
N TYR A 438 -40.57 -13.97 -11.23
CA TYR A 438 -41.95 -13.68 -10.78
C TYR A 438 -41.95 -12.90 -9.46
N ASP A 439 -42.93 -12.00 -9.40
CA ASP A 439 -43.10 -10.84 -8.54
C ASP A 439 -44.00 -11.09 -7.31
N GLY A 440 -43.78 -10.29 -6.26
CA GLY A 440 -44.70 -9.74 -5.24
C GLY A 440 -45.72 -10.62 -4.48
N ASN A 441 -45.57 -10.67 -3.15
CA ASN A 441 -46.54 -10.04 -2.23
C ASN A 441 -46.09 -10.02 -0.76
N ASP A 442 -46.19 -8.83 -0.15
CA ASP A 442 -45.99 -8.49 1.26
C ASP A 442 -47.03 -9.13 2.20
N VAL A 443 -46.60 -9.58 3.39
CA VAL A 443 -47.29 -9.32 4.67
C VAL A 443 -46.27 -9.26 5.82
N ASP A 444 -46.45 -8.20 6.61
CA ASP A 444 -45.78 -7.72 7.83
C ASP A 444 -45.42 -8.76 8.92
N GLY A 445 -44.33 -8.50 9.65
CA GLY A 445 -43.89 -9.34 10.78
C GLY A 445 -42.49 -9.04 11.33
N GLN A 446 -42.40 -8.02 12.19
CA GLN A 446 -41.29 -7.71 13.12
C GLN A 446 -40.31 -8.85 13.44
N LYS A 447 -39.03 -8.72 13.06
CA LYS A 447 -37.90 -9.39 13.74
C LYS A 447 -36.61 -8.55 13.73
N LYS A 448 -36.21 -8.23 14.97
CA LYS A 448 -34.86 -7.95 15.51
C LYS A 448 -33.70 -7.93 14.51
N ASP A 449 -33.11 -6.75 14.37
CA ASP A 449 -31.85 -6.52 13.68
C ASP A 449 -30.67 -7.08 14.49
N ASP A 450 -30.20 -8.27 14.14
CA ASP A 450 -28.86 -8.74 14.49
C ASP A 450 -27.87 -8.11 13.50
N ALA A 451 -27.16 -7.09 13.96
CA ALA A 451 -26.05 -6.46 13.25
C ALA A 451 -24.90 -7.47 13.02
N LYS A 452 -24.90 -8.12 11.86
CA LYS A 452 -23.72 -8.73 11.26
C LYS A 452 -23.24 -7.84 10.12
N GLU A 453 -21.91 -7.76 10.00
CA GLU A 453 -21.09 -7.07 9.00
C GLU A 453 -20.76 -5.58 9.23
N ASN A 454 -19.50 -5.33 9.62
CA ASN A 454 -18.53 -4.73 8.70
C ASN A 454 -17.11 -4.85 9.27
N ALA A 455 -16.39 -5.86 8.81
CA ALA A 455 -14.94 -5.91 8.86
C ALA A 455 -14.50 -6.25 7.45
N VAL A 456 -14.38 -5.23 6.61
CA VAL A 456 -13.82 -5.39 5.27
C VAL A 456 -12.32 -5.57 5.42
N ALA A 457 -11.91 -6.75 5.89
CA ALA A 457 -10.64 -7.30 5.47
C ALA A 457 -10.77 -7.48 3.95
N CYS A 458 -9.96 -6.78 3.17
CA CYS A 458 -9.79 -7.10 1.76
C CYS A 458 -9.30 -8.55 1.65
N ARG A 459 -10.23 -9.50 1.58
CA ARG A 459 -9.97 -10.84 1.07
C ARG A 459 -9.61 -10.65 -0.40
N PHE A 460 -8.33 -10.77 -0.72
CA PHE A 460 -7.89 -10.98 -2.08
C PHE A 460 -8.43 -12.33 -2.55
N VAL A 461 -9.59 -12.32 -3.21
CA VAL A 461 -9.98 -13.39 -4.11
C VAL A 461 -9.47 -12.98 -5.48
N GLY A 462 -8.27 -13.44 -5.82
CA GLY A 462 -7.77 -13.35 -7.19
C GLY A 462 -8.56 -14.32 -8.05
N THR A 463 -9.43 -13.80 -8.92
CA THR A 463 -9.99 -14.56 -10.03
C THR A 463 -9.13 -14.33 -11.28
N ASP A 464 -8.47 -15.40 -11.70
CA ASP A 464 -7.96 -15.76 -13.02
C ASP A 464 -7.28 -14.73 -13.95
N ARG A 465 -6.04 -15.11 -14.32
CA ARG A 465 -5.17 -14.65 -15.42
C ARG A 465 -4.50 -13.29 -15.26
N GLY A 466 -3.66 -13.24 -14.24
CA GLY A 466 -2.43 -12.47 -14.24
C GLY A 466 -1.55 -13.04 -13.14
N ASP A 467 -0.51 -13.78 -13.49
CA ASP A 467 0.43 -14.38 -12.54
C ASP A 467 1.10 -13.27 -11.71
N CYS A 468 0.45 -12.89 -10.61
CA CYS A 468 1.05 -12.13 -9.55
C CYS A 468 1.99 -13.10 -8.83
N PHE A 469 3.24 -13.17 -9.29
CA PHE A 469 4.31 -13.77 -8.50
C PHE A 469 4.49 -12.90 -7.24
N CYS A 470 3.65 -13.16 -6.24
CA CYS A 470 3.91 -12.77 -4.87
C CYS A 470 5.14 -13.58 -4.44
N TYR A 471 6.34 -13.02 -4.64
CA TYR A 471 7.45 -13.40 -3.77
C TYR A 471 6.92 -13.21 -2.35
N PRO A 472 7.14 -14.16 -1.43
CA PRO A 472 6.78 -13.93 -0.04
C PRO A 472 7.46 -12.63 0.38
N LEU A 473 6.65 -11.59 0.62
CA LEU A 473 7.10 -10.29 1.12
C LEU A 473 7.62 -10.50 2.54
N VAL A 474 8.77 -11.14 2.70
CA VAL A 474 9.37 -11.31 4.02
C VAL A 474 9.80 -9.93 4.46
N GLN A 475 9.29 -9.48 5.62
CA GLN A 475 9.60 -8.16 6.17
C GLN A 475 11.12 -7.91 6.09
N VAL A 476 11.51 -6.76 5.55
CA VAL A 476 12.91 -6.29 5.61
C VAL A 476 13.33 -6.11 7.08
N GLN A 477 12.36 -6.11 8.00
CA GLN A 477 12.55 -6.25 9.45
C GLN A 477 13.47 -7.41 9.89
N ASP A 478 13.57 -8.51 9.14
CA ASP A 478 14.53 -9.60 9.47
C ASP A 478 15.98 -9.29 9.07
N VAL A 479 16.20 -8.33 8.15
CA VAL A 479 17.56 -7.96 7.73
C VAL A 479 18.05 -6.86 8.64
N LYS A 480 18.73 -7.30 9.72
CA LYS A 480 19.41 -6.48 10.75
C LYS A 480 18.97 -5.02 10.66
N PHE A 481 17.73 -4.73 11.09
CA PHE A 481 17.62 -3.55 11.90
C PHE A 481 18.68 -3.76 12.98
N LYS A 482 19.58 -2.80 13.17
CA LYS A 482 20.33 -2.78 14.43
C LYS A 482 19.29 -2.48 15.50
N SER A 483 18.43 -3.44 15.83
CA SER A 483 17.45 -3.35 16.89
C SER A 483 18.27 -3.00 18.12
N GLY A 484 18.18 -1.73 18.50
CA GLY A 484 18.71 -1.31 19.77
C GLY A 484 17.82 -1.98 20.81
N PRO A 485 18.37 -2.53 21.90
CA PRO A 485 17.54 -2.93 23.01
C PRO A 485 16.89 -1.65 23.54
N ARG A 486 15.65 -1.38 23.15
CA ARG A 486 14.71 -0.77 24.09
C ARG A 486 14.01 -1.96 24.70
N GLU A 487 14.31 -2.24 25.96
CA GLU A 487 13.31 -2.89 26.80
C GLU A 487 12.04 -2.06 26.57
N ILE A 488 11.01 -2.69 25.97
CA ILE A 488 9.68 -2.18 26.25
C ILE A 488 9.62 -2.24 27.77
N SER A 489 9.45 -1.09 28.45
CA SER A 489 9.31 -1.05 29.90
C SER A 489 7.93 -1.63 30.28
N LEU A 490 7.76 -2.89 29.95
CA LEU A 490 6.79 -3.83 30.46
C LEU A 490 7.59 -4.56 31.53
N LEU A 491 7.17 -4.44 32.80
CA LEU A 491 7.87 -4.86 34.03
C LEU A 491 8.73 -3.70 34.59
N THR A 492 8.42 -3.09 35.73
CA THR A 492 7.73 -3.60 36.95
C THR A 492 6.32 -3.06 37.19
#